data_AF-A0AAE7CQA2-F1
#
_entry.id   AF-A0AAE7CQA2-F1
#
_cell.length_a   1.000
_cell.length_b   1.000
_cell.length_c   1.000
_cell.angle_alpha   90.00
_cell.angle_beta   90.00
_cell.angle_gamma   90.00
#
_symmetry.space_group_name_H-M   'P 1'
#
loop_
_entity.id
_entity.type
_entity.pdbx_description
1 polymer ?
#
loop_
_entity_poly.entity_id
_entity_poly.type
_entity_poly.pdbx_seq_one_letter_code
_entity_poly.pdbx_strand_id
1 'polypeptide(L)'
;MALVGPIGDGLEIDHRCRVRDCVNPQHLEAVSHVENLKRRHPNGEQTHCKNGHEFTPENTYRRPNGTRLCRTCKNAEKARYRARAASREADR
;
A
#
# COMPACT_ATOMS: atom_id res chain seq x y z
N MET A 1 4.29 -26.44 23.37
CA MET A 1 3.54 -25.91 22.22
C MET A 1 2.07 -25.91 22.59
N ALA A 2 1.42 -24.76 22.57
CA ALA A 2 -0.01 -24.65 22.83
C ALA A 2 -0.74 -24.51 21.49
N LEU A 3 -1.73 -25.37 21.25
CA LEU A 3 -2.66 -25.25 20.12
C LEU A 3 -3.80 -24.32 20.56
N VAL A 4 -4.12 -23.31 19.74
CA VAL A 4 -5.20 -22.37 20.02
C VAL A 4 -6.37 -22.68 19.10
N GLY A 5 -7.15 -23.71 19.46
CA GLY A 5 -8.40 -24.08 18.80
C GLY A 5 -8.34 -24.30 17.28
N PRO A 6 -9.47 -24.65 16.65
CA PRO A 6 -9.61 -24.58 15.20
C PRO A 6 -9.78 -23.13 14.75
N ILE A 7 -9.34 -22.83 13.53
CA ILE A 7 -9.65 -21.56 12.87
C ILE A 7 -11.08 -21.67 12.32
N GLY A 8 -11.97 -20.78 12.75
CA GLY A 8 -13.36 -20.77 12.27
C GLY A 8 -13.47 -20.51 10.77
N ASP A 9 -14.55 -20.99 10.17
CA ASP A 9 -14.81 -20.80 8.73
C ASP A 9 -14.85 -19.32 8.34
N GLY A 10 -14.19 -18.99 7.24
CA GLY A 10 -14.09 -17.60 6.74
C GLY A 10 -13.16 -16.69 7.54
N LEU A 11 -12.41 -17.23 8.51
CA LEU A 11 -11.37 -16.49 9.22
C LEU A 11 -9.99 -16.72 8.61
N GLU A 12 -9.17 -15.67 8.68
CA GLU A 12 -7.79 -15.63 8.21
C GLU A 12 -6.86 -15.33 9.39
N ILE A 13 -5.64 -15.85 9.36
CA ILE A 13 -4.63 -15.56 10.38
C ILE A 13 -3.94 -14.22 10.07
N ASP A 14 -4.04 -13.29 11.02
CA ASP A 14 -3.38 -11.98 11.00
C ASP A 14 -2.23 -11.91 12.02
N HIS A 15 -1.09 -11.39 11.58
CA HIS A 15 0.09 -11.18 12.42
C HIS A 15 -0.02 -9.83 13.13
N ARG A 16 -0.48 -9.83 14.38
CA ARG A 16 -0.52 -8.60 15.21
C ARG A 16 0.85 -7.95 15.38
N CYS A 17 1.91 -8.75 15.38
CA CYS A 17 3.30 -8.30 15.50
C CYS A 17 3.90 -7.72 14.20
N ARG A 18 3.21 -7.83 13.05
CA ARG A 18 3.67 -7.41 11.71
C ARG A 18 5.00 -8.05 11.24
N VAL A 19 5.42 -9.14 11.89
CA VAL A 19 6.58 -9.96 11.49
C VAL A 19 6.05 -11.20 10.77
N ARG A 20 6.33 -11.30 9.47
CA ARG A 20 5.77 -12.33 8.57
C ARG A 20 6.16 -13.76 8.98
N ASP A 21 7.35 -13.93 9.54
CA ASP A 21 7.89 -15.24 9.91
C ASP A 21 7.59 -15.63 11.37
N CYS A 22 6.82 -14.81 12.10
CA CYS A 22 6.46 -15.12 13.48
C CYS A 22 5.40 -16.24 13.53
N VAL A 23 5.69 -17.28 14.32
CA VAL A 23 4.80 -18.45 14.51
C VAL A 23 4.26 -18.57 15.94
N ASN A 24 4.52 -17.60 16.81
CA ASN A 24 4.00 -17.60 18.18
C ASN A 24 2.46 -17.43 18.13
N PRO A 25 1.66 -18.40 18.61
CA PRO A 25 0.20 -18.31 18.59
C PRO A 25 -0.34 -17.07 19.31
N GLN A 26 0.37 -16.54 20.32
CA GLN A 26 -0.02 -15.31 21.03
C GLN A 26 0.08 -14.05 20.16
N HIS A 27 0.83 -14.10 19.05
CA HIS A 27 0.98 -12.99 18.10
C HIS A 27 0.09 -13.14 16.87
N LEU A 28 -0.71 -14.21 16.81
CA LEU A 28 -1.62 -14.52 15.71
C LEU A 28 -3.06 -14.30 16.18
N GLU A 29 -3.89 -13.76 15.29
CA GLU A 29 -5.32 -13.55 15.55
C GLU A 29 -6.12 -14.07 14.36
N ALA A 30 -7.16 -14.87 14.62
CA ALA A 30 -8.10 -15.28 13.58
C ALA A 30 -9.12 -14.16 13.38
N VAL A 31 -9.03 -13.46 12.24
CA VAL A 31 -9.86 -12.29 11.91
C VAL A 31 -10.63 -12.53 10.62
N SER A 32 -11.69 -11.76 10.37
CA SER A 32 -12.37 -11.82 9.07
C SER A 32 -11.48 -11.25 7.96
N HIS A 33 -11.72 -11.67 6.71
CA HIS A 33 -11.05 -11.12 5.54
C HIS A 33 -11.11 -9.59 5.47
N VAL A 34 -12.26 -9.00 5.80
CA VAL A 34 -12.45 -7.54 5.80
C VAL A 34 -11.55 -6.86 6.84
N GLU A 35 -11.42 -7.45 8.02
CA GLU A 35 -10.55 -6.92 9.08
C GLU A 35 -9.08 -7.05 8.72
N ASN A 36 -8.67 -8.20 8.16
CA ASN A 36 -7.31 -8.42 7.66
C ASN A 36 -6.93 -7.39 6.59
N LEU A 37 -7.83 -7.11 5.63
CA LEU A 37 -7.62 -6.10 4.59
C LEU A 37 -7.47 -4.68 5.16
N LYS A 38 -8.29 -4.31 6.15
CA LYS A 38 -8.16 -3.01 6.82
C LYS A 38 -6.79 -2.86 7.48
N ARG A 39 -6.29 -3.91 8.14
CA ARG A 39 -5.00 -3.90 8.85
C ARG A 39 -3.80 -3.95 7.90
N ARG A 40 -3.91 -4.65 6.76
CA ARG A 40 -2.84 -4.83 5.78
C ARG A 40 -2.45 -3.56 5.02
N HIS A 41 -3.38 -2.62 4.83
CA HIS A 41 -3.12 -1.45 4.00
C HIS A 41 -3.77 -0.16 4.53
N PRO A 42 -3.03 0.69 5.27
CA PRO A 42 -3.45 2.06 5.56
C PRO A 42 -3.28 2.95 4.32
N ASN A 43 -3.58 2.47 3.10
CA ASN A 43 -3.52 3.28 1.90
C ASN A 43 -4.55 4.43 1.92
N GLY A 44 -5.52 4.41 2.85
CA GLY A 44 -6.39 5.54 3.17
C GLY A 44 -5.80 6.51 4.21
N GLU A 45 -5.02 6.01 5.17
CA GLU A 45 -4.50 6.78 6.31
C GLU A 45 -3.08 7.31 6.12
N GLN A 46 -2.33 6.88 5.09
CA GLN A 46 -1.00 7.46 4.87
C GLN A 46 -1.12 8.97 4.65
N THR A 47 -0.33 9.73 5.39
CA THR A 47 -0.18 11.19 5.22
C THR A 47 0.82 11.52 4.11
N HIS A 48 1.67 10.57 3.72
CA HIS A 48 2.73 10.75 2.74
C HIS A 48 2.74 9.63 1.69
N CYS A 49 3.16 9.95 0.47
CA CYS A 49 3.38 8.97 -0.58
C CYS A 49 4.68 8.18 -0.35
N LYS A 50 4.91 7.14 -1.17
CA LYS A 50 6.13 6.29 -1.09
C LYS A 50 7.47 7.03 -1.22
N ASN A 51 7.47 8.25 -1.76
CA ASN A 51 8.65 9.10 -1.93
C ASN A 51 8.72 10.21 -0.86
N GLY A 52 7.86 10.18 0.17
CA GLY A 52 7.87 11.16 1.25
C GLY A 52 7.12 12.46 0.98
N HIS A 53 6.41 12.62 -0.15
CA HIS A 53 5.59 13.81 -0.37
C HIS A 53 4.24 13.72 0.35
N GLU A 54 3.85 14.78 1.05
CA GLU A 54 2.59 14.89 1.78
C GLU A 54 1.36 14.86 0.86
N PHE A 55 0.30 14.17 1.28
CA PHE A 55 -0.99 14.12 0.62
C PHE A 55 -1.88 15.29 1.06
N THR A 56 -1.60 16.48 0.53
CA THR A 56 -2.50 17.65 0.65
C THR A 56 -3.53 17.67 -0.49
N PRO A 57 -4.62 18.45 -0.44
CA PRO A 57 -5.56 18.60 -1.56
C PRO A 57 -4.86 19.03 -2.87
N GLU A 58 -3.82 19.85 -2.76
CA GLU A 58 -3.03 20.40 -3.88
C GLU A 58 -2.07 19.37 -4.46
N ASN A 59 -1.55 18.45 -3.63
CA ASN A 59 -0.61 17.40 -4.03
C ASN A 59 -1.28 16.02 -4.22
N THR A 60 -2.59 15.92 -4.00
CA THR A 60 -3.35 14.67 -4.14
C THR A 60 -4.16 14.68 -5.43
N TYR A 61 -4.03 13.62 -6.21
CA TYR A 61 -4.85 13.35 -7.38
C TYR A 61 -5.62 12.05 -7.14
N ARG A 62 -6.96 12.12 -7.16
CA ARG A 62 -7.83 10.93 -7.05
C ARG A 62 -8.20 10.44 -8.45
N ARG A 63 -7.97 9.14 -8.71
CA ARG A 63 -8.36 8.48 -9.96
C ARG A 63 -9.82 8.01 -9.87
N PRO A 64 -10.47 7.78 -11.03
CA PRO A 64 -11.83 7.22 -11.07
C PRO A 64 -11.97 5.85 -10.37
N ASN A 65 -10.89 5.07 -10.29
CA ASN A 65 -10.86 3.78 -9.59
C ASN A 65 -10.71 3.90 -8.05
N GLY A 66 -10.86 5.10 -7.48
CA GLY A 66 -10.74 5.35 -6.04
C GLY A 66 -9.31 5.45 -5.50
N THR A 67 -8.29 5.19 -6.31
CA THR A 67 -6.88 5.29 -5.86
C THR A 67 -6.38 6.74 -5.84
N ARG A 68 -5.48 7.05 -4.89
CA ARG A 68 -4.81 8.36 -4.81
C ARG A 68 -3.38 8.30 -5.36
N LEU A 69 -2.96 9.37 -6.01
CA LEU A 69 -1.58 9.57 -6.44
C LEU A 69 -1.05 10.92 -5.97
N CYS A 70 0.26 10.94 -5.71
CA CYS A 70 1.00 12.17 -5.51
C CYS A 70 1.22 12.89 -6.85
N ARG A 71 0.79 14.15 -6.93
CA ARG A 71 0.95 15.00 -8.11
C ARG A 71 2.42 15.32 -8.38
N THR A 72 3.22 15.56 -7.34
CA THR A 72 4.68 15.75 -7.49
C THR A 72 5.34 14.56 -8.17
N CYS A 73 5.04 13.33 -7.73
CA CYS A 73 5.56 12.12 -8.37
C CYS A 73 5.11 11.99 -9.83
N LYS A 74 3.83 12.26 -10.11
CA LYS A 74 3.26 12.21 -11.46
C LYS A 74 3.93 13.23 -12.40
N ASN A 75 4.22 14.44 -11.90
CA ASN A 75 4.87 15.48 -12.68
C ASN A 75 6.33 15.14 -12.97
N ALA A 76 7.05 14.60 -11.98
CA ALA A 76 8.43 14.14 -12.16
C ALA A 76 8.51 13.00 -13.21
N GLU A 77 7.58 12.04 -13.17
CA GLU A 77 7.50 10.98 -14.17
C GLU A 77 7.23 11.53 -15.58
N LYS A 78 6.27 12.46 -15.71
CA LYS A 78 5.98 13.14 -17.00
C LYS A 78 7.20 13.88 -17.55
N ALA A 79 7.95 14.59 -16.69
CA ALA A 79 9.16 15.28 -17.10
C ALA A 79 10.22 14.30 -17.64
N ARG A 80 10.43 13.18 -16.94
CA ARG A 80 11.34 12.11 -17.39
C ARG A 80 10.90 11.49 -18.71
N TYR A 81 9.61 11.26 -18.89
CA TYR A 81 9.07 10.73 -20.15
C TYR A 81 9.32 11.69 -21.33
N ARG A 82 9.05 12.99 -21.16
CA ARG A 82 9.29 14.01 -22.18
C ARG A 82 10.78 14.12 -22.55
N ALA A 83 11.67 14.12 -21.56
CA ALA A 83 13.11 14.15 -21.79
C ALA A 83 13.59 12.94 -22.62
N ARG A 84 13.06 11.74 -22.33
CA ARG A 84 13.36 10.53 -23.10
C ARG A 84 12.83 10.59 -24.54
N ALA A 85 11.63 11.13 -24.74
CA ALA A 85 11.05 11.29 -26.07
C ALA A 85 11.88 12.28 -26.93
N ALA A 86 12.26 13.43 -26.37
CA ALA A 86 13.09 14.41 -27.05
C ALA A 86 14.48 13.84 -27.43
N SER A 87 15.07 13.02 -26.56
CA SER A 87 16.37 12.38 -26.85
C SER A 87 16.28 11.37 -27.99
N ARG A 88 15.13 10.66 -28.12
CA ARG A 88 14.90 9.70 -29.22
C ARG A 88 14.63 10.39 -30.56
N GLU A 89 14.02 11.56 -30.53
CA GLU A 89 13.77 12.36 -31.73
C GLU A 89 15.04 13.01 -32.26
N ALA A 90 15.97 13.39 -31.36
CA ALA A 90 17.28 13.94 -31.74
C ALA A 90 18.26 12.90 -32.32
N ASP A 91 18.03 11.60 -32.07
CA ASP A 91 18.86 10.49 -32.57
C ASP A 91 18.35 9.92 -33.91
N ARG A 92 17.22 10.41 -34.42
CA ARG A 92 16.59 9.99 -35.68
C ARG A 92 16.95 10.94 -36.82
#